data_AF-A0A9Q4KTY8-F1
#
_entry.id   AF-A0A9Q4KTY8-F1
#
_cell.length_a   1.000
_cell.length_b   1.000
_cell.length_c   1.000
_cell.angle_alpha   90.00
_cell.angle_beta   90.00
_cell.angle_gamma   90.00
#
_symmetry.space_group_name_H-M   'P 1'
#
loop_
_entity.id
_entity.type
_entity.pdbx_description
1 polymer ?
#
loop_
_entity_poly.entity_id
_entity_poly.type
_entity_poly.pdbx_seq_one_letter_code
_entity_poly.pdbx_strand_id
1 'polypeptide(L)'
;MDDGWKILIGITLVFCIGINALILVAGMNYPDGFNTAGIQITSTYRYDVTLTGTGTAENVTLMIPLPSAAGDSPVGDAIVSGNAEGIHSDWSVEEVGTGEAVFLKVTAPALSFVDGPVTFGTVFSAPCLIDTADPAGETCLLRPKEDITHKNGITHYTAPVYAIYDMPGEEGMEISVHLDGANTWRYPVLSGNHLTDTLTLTGNNKGDGWQEADGTLTVAIGKYSVI
;
A
#
# COMPACT_ATOMS: atom_id res chain seq x y z
N MET A 1 -47.23 12.91 -35.88
CA MET A 1 -46.66 13.23 -34.57
C MET A 1 -47.17 14.61 -34.20
N ASP A 2 -48.03 14.70 -33.17
CA ASP A 2 -48.55 15.98 -32.73
C ASP A 2 -47.43 16.86 -32.15
N ASP A 3 -47.70 18.15 -32.01
CA ASP A 3 -46.70 19.11 -31.54
C ASP A 3 -46.34 18.91 -30.06
N GLY A 4 -47.19 18.25 -29.28
CA GLY A 4 -46.91 17.85 -27.89
C GLY A 4 -45.77 16.84 -27.79
N TRP A 5 -45.75 15.84 -28.67
CA TRP A 5 -44.67 14.84 -28.75
C TRP A 5 -43.33 15.45 -29.16
N LYS A 6 -43.31 16.44 -30.06
CA LYS A 6 -42.07 17.14 -30.45
C LYS A 6 -41.48 17.94 -29.28
N ILE A 7 -42.33 18.64 -28.53
CA ILE A 7 -41.92 19.40 -27.35
C ILE A 7 -41.38 18.46 -26.26
N LEU A 8 -42.07 17.34 -26.00
CA LEU A 8 -41.63 16.34 -25.02
C LEU A 8 -40.27 15.71 -25.37
N ILE A 9 -40.06 15.36 -26.65
CA ILE A 9 -38.77 14.84 -27.14
C ILE A 9 -37.67 15.90 -26.99
N GLY A 10 -37.95 17.15 -27.34
CA GLY A 10 -37.01 18.26 -27.20
C GLY A 10 -36.58 18.50 -25.75
N ILE A 11 -37.54 18.52 -24.81
CA ILE A 11 -37.27 18.66 -23.37
C ILE A 11 -36.43 17.49 -22.86
N THR A 12 -36.80 16.26 -23.22
CA THR A 12 -36.06 15.06 -22.83
C THR A 12 -34.61 15.11 -23.31
N LEU A 13 -34.39 15.50 -24.57
CA LEU A 13 -33.04 15.63 -25.14
C LEU A 13 -32.21 16.69 -24.40
N VAL A 14 -32.78 17.86 -24.12
CA VAL A 14 -32.07 18.92 -23.37
C VAL A 14 -31.74 18.47 -21.96
N PHE A 15 -32.66 17.78 -21.27
CA PHE A 15 -32.41 17.24 -19.94
C PHE A 15 -31.31 16.17 -19.96
N CYS A 16 -31.36 15.24 -20.92
CA CYS A 16 -30.32 14.23 -21.07
C CYS A 16 -28.96 14.87 -21.34
N ILE A 17 -28.87 15.86 -22.24
CA ILE A 17 -27.62 16.55 -22.56
C ILE A 17 -27.11 17.32 -21.33
N GLY A 18 -27.99 18.05 -20.64
CA GLY A 18 -27.64 18.81 -19.45
C GLY A 18 -27.14 17.92 -18.31
N ILE A 19 -27.79 16.79 -18.06
CA ILE A 19 -27.35 15.79 -17.06
C ILE A 19 -25.99 15.21 -17.45
N ASN A 20 -25.79 14.84 -18.71
CA ASN A 20 -24.50 14.32 -19.18
C ASN A 20 -23.37 15.35 -19.05
N ALA A 21 -23.63 16.62 -19.38
CA ALA A 21 -22.67 17.70 -19.21
C ALA A 21 -22.33 17.97 -17.73
N LEU A 22 -23.31 17.87 -16.84
CA LEU A 22 -23.10 18.01 -15.40
C LEU A 22 -22.25 16.85 -14.85
N ILE A 23 -22.55 15.61 -15.25
CA ILE A 23 -21.72 14.43 -14.94
C ILE A 23 -20.30 14.61 -15.47
N LEU A 24 -20.14 15.21 -16.66
CA LEU A 24 -18.84 15.46 -17.27
C LEU A 24 -17.99 16.39 -16.40
N VAL A 25 -18.56 17.52 -15.98
CA VAL A 25 -17.87 18.52 -15.14
C VAL A 25 -17.62 17.99 -13.73
N ALA A 26 -18.57 17.26 -13.15
CA ALA A 26 -18.37 16.60 -11.85
C ALA A 26 -17.27 15.54 -11.95
N GLY A 27 -17.27 14.69 -12.97
CA GLY A 27 -16.29 13.62 -13.15
C GLY A 27 -14.84 14.09 -13.39
N MET A 28 -14.61 15.39 -13.63
CA MET A 28 -13.27 15.99 -13.72
C MET A 28 -12.69 16.39 -12.36
N ASN A 29 -13.52 16.57 -11.34
CA ASN A 29 -13.08 17.01 -10.01
C ASN A 29 -13.01 15.79 -9.08
N TYR A 30 -11.84 15.18 -8.97
CA TYR A 30 -11.61 14.12 -7.99
C TYR A 30 -11.19 14.71 -6.63
N PRO A 31 -11.68 14.18 -5.49
CA PRO A 31 -12.73 13.16 -5.36
C PRO A 31 -14.15 13.74 -5.26
N ASP A 32 -14.31 15.05 -5.00
CA ASP A 32 -15.60 15.67 -4.66
C ASP A 32 -16.69 15.48 -5.72
N GLY A 33 -16.29 15.51 -6.99
CA GLY A 33 -17.18 15.29 -8.12
C GLY A 33 -17.61 13.83 -8.29
N PHE A 34 -16.81 12.86 -7.81
CA PHE A 34 -17.22 11.45 -7.74
C PHE A 34 -18.32 11.27 -6.70
N ASN A 35 -18.14 11.87 -5.52
CA ASN A 35 -19.14 11.87 -4.46
C ASN A 35 -20.44 12.54 -4.94
N THR A 36 -20.32 13.70 -5.61
CA THR A 36 -21.47 14.42 -6.20
C THR A 36 -22.20 13.58 -7.26
N ALA A 37 -21.48 12.78 -8.04
CA ALA A 37 -22.04 11.86 -9.02
C ALA A 37 -22.59 10.55 -8.39
N GLY A 38 -22.49 10.37 -7.07
CA GLY A 38 -22.90 9.17 -6.35
C GLY A 38 -22.01 7.95 -6.57
N ILE A 39 -20.80 8.13 -7.12
CA ILE A 39 -19.85 7.06 -7.37
C ILE A 39 -19.18 6.70 -6.04
N GLN A 40 -19.41 5.46 -5.58
CA GLN A 40 -18.77 4.93 -4.39
C GLN A 40 -17.31 4.56 -4.68
N ILE A 41 -16.42 4.98 -3.79
CA ILE A 41 -14.99 4.65 -3.82
C ILE A 41 -14.69 3.73 -2.65
N THR A 42 -14.03 2.61 -2.93
CA THR A 42 -13.49 1.70 -1.92
C THR A 42 -11.99 1.89 -1.85
N SER A 43 -11.48 2.15 -0.65
CA SER A 43 -10.07 2.40 -0.38
C SER A 43 -9.48 1.27 0.44
N THR A 44 -8.38 0.70 -0.03
CA THR A 44 -7.72 -0.45 0.60
C THR A 44 -6.22 -0.28 0.57
N TYR A 45 -5.57 -0.75 1.62
CA TYR A 45 -4.13 -0.97 1.61
C TYR A 45 -3.85 -2.46 1.62
N ARG A 46 -2.82 -2.86 0.88
CA ARG A 46 -2.23 -4.18 0.89
C ARG A 46 -0.77 -4.05 1.31
N TYR A 47 -0.39 -4.80 2.35
CA TYR A 47 0.97 -4.85 2.84
C TYR A 47 1.46 -6.29 2.80
N ASP A 48 2.55 -6.54 2.09
CA ASP A 48 3.21 -7.85 2.03
C ASP A 48 4.69 -7.70 2.36
N VAL A 49 5.21 -8.63 3.15
CA VAL A 49 6.63 -8.88 3.34
C VAL A 49 6.97 -10.19 2.67
N THR A 50 8.00 -10.18 1.83
CA THR A 50 8.56 -11.34 1.16
C THR A 50 10.01 -11.53 1.60
N LEU A 51 10.30 -12.68 2.18
CA LEU A 51 11.63 -13.10 2.58
C LEU A 51 12.15 -14.13 1.59
N THR A 52 13.34 -13.89 1.04
CA THR A 52 13.98 -14.79 0.07
C THR A 52 15.37 -15.17 0.56
N GLY A 53 15.75 -16.44 0.40
CA GLY A 53 17.08 -16.93 0.76
C GLY A 53 17.26 -18.39 0.33
N THR A 54 18.35 -19.01 0.76
CA THR A 54 18.67 -20.41 0.42
C THR A 54 18.80 -21.29 1.66
N GLY A 55 18.00 -22.34 1.75
CA GLY A 55 18.04 -23.27 2.89
C GLY A 55 17.19 -22.79 4.06
N THR A 56 17.75 -22.76 5.27
CA THR A 56 17.04 -22.40 6.49
C THR A 56 17.80 -21.33 7.27
N ALA A 57 17.10 -20.27 7.67
CA ALA A 57 17.59 -19.30 8.65
C ALA A 57 17.03 -19.64 10.04
N GLU A 58 17.87 -19.69 11.06
CA GLU A 58 17.51 -20.02 12.45
C GLU A 58 17.61 -18.77 13.35
N ASN A 59 16.97 -18.82 14.53
CA ASN A 59 17.02 -17.77 15.55
C ASN A 59 16.68 -16.38 15.00
N VAL A 60 15.66 -16.32 14.14
CA VAL A 60 15.35 -15.13 13.35
C VAL A 60 14.69 -14.07 14.22
N THR A 61 15.20 -12.85 14.18
CA THR A 61 14.58 -11.64 14.70
C THR A 61 14.69 -10.53 13.66
N LEU A 62 13.54 -10.06 13.17
CA LEU A 62 13.43 -8.97 12.20
C LEU A 62 12.72 -7.79 12.83
N MET A 63 13.09 -6.57 12.48
CA MET A 63 12.26 -5.37 12.67
C MET A 63 12.10 -4.69 11.32
N ILE A 64 10.88 -4.74 10.80
CA ILE A 64 10.55 -4.33 9.44
C ILE A 64 9.68 -3.08 9.51
N PRO A 65 10.02 -1.99 8.79
CA PRO A 65 9.22 -0.77 8.74
C PRO A 65 7.75 -1.05 8.45
N LEU A 66 6.87 -0.54 9.33
CA LEU A 66 5.43 -0.59 9.11
C LEU A 66 4.96 0.68 8.39
N PRO A 67 3.88 0.59 7.59
CA PRO A 67 3.22 1.78 7.11
C PRO A 67 2.52 2.48 8.28
N SER A 68 2.74 3.78 8.41
CA SER A 68 2.10 4.57 9.46
C SER A 68 1.68 5.95 8.98
N ALA A 69 0.63 6.48 9.62
CA ALA A 69 0.18 7.86 9.50
C ALA A 69 0.22 8.49 10.90
N ALA A 70 1.01 9.55 11.08
CA ALA A 70 1.23 10.18 12.38
C ALA A 70 1.64 9.21 13.52
N GLY A 71 2.29 8.09 13.16
CA GLY A 71 2.74 7.06 14.09
C GLY A 71 1.71 6.02 14.48
N ASP A 72 0.50 6.06 13.90
CA ASP A 72 -0.47 4.99 13.99
C ASP A 72 -0.30 4.02 12.81
N SER A 73 -0.26 2.71 13.07
CA SER A 73 -0.12 1.67 12.04
C SER A 73 -1.29 0.69 12.05
N PRO A 74 -2.33 0.93 11.22
CA PRO A 74 -3.42 -0.03 11.04
C PRO A 74 -2.95 -1.41 10.57
N VAL A 75 -1.80 -1.49 9.89
CA VAL A 75 -1.17 -2.76 9.49
C VAL A 75 -0.60 -3.50 10.69
N GLY A 76 0.15 -2.81 11.55
CA GLY A 76 0.69 -3.40 12.76
C GLY A 76 -0.42 -3.94 13.66
N ASP A 77 -1.46 -3.14 13.91
CA ASP A 77 -2.66 -3.54 14.64
C ASP A 77 -3.34 -4.77 14.04
N ALA A 78 -3.53 -4.81 12.72
CA ALA A 78 -4.15 -5.94 12.04
C ALA A 78 -3.31 -7.23 12.17
N ILE A 79 -1.99 -7.12 12.02
CA ILE A 79 -1.07 -8.26 12.12
C ILE A 79 -1.04 -8.80 13.56
N VAL A 80 -0.85 -7.93 14.55
CA VAL A 80 -0.78 -8.30 15.97
C VAL A 80 -2.12 -8.88 16.47
N SER A 81 -3.24 -8.42 15.91
CA SER A 81 -4.57 -8.96 16.21
C SER A 81 -4.87 -10.30 15.51
N GLY A 82 -3.94 -10.84 14.72
CA GLY A 82 -4.09 -12.12 14.03
C GLY A 82 -4.87 -12.06 12.72
N ASN A 83 -5.06 -10.87 12.13
CA ASN A 83 -5.72 -10.68 10.83
C ASN A 83 -4.73 -10.66 9.66
N ALA A 84 -3.60 -11.37 9.81
CA ALA A 84 -2.58 -11.51 8.78
C ALA A 84 -2.56 -12.93 8.20
N GLU A 85 -2.16 -13.02 6.94
CA GLU A 85 -1.88 -14.28 6.27
C GLU A 85 -0.38 -14.57 6.29
N GLY A 86 0.00 -15.84 6.21
CA GLY A 86 1.40 -16.27 6.10
C GLY A 86 2.21 -16.27 7.41
N ILE A 87 1.62 -15.86 8.53
CA ILE A 87 2.28 -15.93 9.85
C ILE A 87 2.06 -17.31 10.46
N HIS A 88 3.15 -17.99 10.79
CA HIS A 88 3.10 -19.31 11.41
C HIS A 88 2.85 -19.20 12.92
N SER A 89 2.24 -20.24 13.50
CA SER A 89 1.86 -20.26 14.92
C SER A 89 3.04 -20.31 15.91
N ASP A 90 4.24 -20.67 15.43
CA ASP A 90 5.48 -20.67 16.20
C ASP A 90 6.25 -19.35 16.08
N TRP A 91 5.75 -18.38 15.32
CA TRP A 91 6.30 -17.04 15.26
C TRP A 91 5.65 -16.14 16.31
N SER A 92 6.42 -15.18 16.80
CA SER A 92 5.92 -14.07 17.60
C SER A 92 5.99 -12.79 16.77
N VAL A 93 4.88 -12.05 16.76
CA VAL A 93 4.80 -10.75 16.12
C VAL A 93 4.40 -9.68 17.12
N GLU A 94 5.09 -8.55 17.07
CA GLU A 94 4.91 -7.42 17.97
C GLU A 94 5.04 -6.14 17.16
N GLU A 95 4.20 -5.15 17.46
CA GLU A 95 4.49 -3.78 17.03
C GLU A 95 5.48 -3.15 18.01
N VAL A 96 6.55 -2.56 17.49
CA VAL A 96 7.56 -1.87 18.29
C VAL A 96 7.90 -0.51 17.69
N GLY A 97 8.36 0.42 18.52
CA GLY A 97 8.70 1.77 18.11
C GLY A 97 7.70 2.81 18.63
N THR A 98 7.92 4.07 18.26
CA THR A 98 7.10 5.20 18.71
C THR A 98 7.17 6.34 17.69
N GLY A 99 6.08 7.10 17.55
CA GLY A 99 6.04 8.23 16.64
C GLY A 99 6.18 7.76 15.19
N GLU A 100 6.95 8.46 14.36
CA GLU A 100 7.08 8.11 12.94
C GLU A 100 7.95 6.86 12.66
N ALA A 101 8.51 6.21 13.68
CA ALA A 101 9.33 5.01 13.52
C ALA A 101 8.63 3.83 14.21
N VAL A 102 7.77 3.15 13.45
CA VAL A 102 7.03 1.96 13.88
C VAL A 102 7.49 0.78 13.03
N PHE A 103 7.78 -0.34 13.70
CA PHE A 103 8.28 -1.56 13.07
C PHE A 103 7.45 -2.75 13.51
N LEU A 104 7.29 -3.70 12.60
CA LEU A 104 6.84 -5.04 12.91
C LEU A 104 8.07 -5.85 13.34
N LYS A 105 8.11 -6.22 14.62
CA LYS A 105 9.06 -7.20 15.12
C LYS A 105 8.53 -8.60 14.84
N VAL A 106 9.33 -9.40 14.15
CA VAL A 106 9.02 -10.82 13.87
C VAL A 106 10.12 -11.67 14.48
N THR A 107 9.76 -12.59 15.36
CA THR A 107 10.68 -13.59 15.92
C THR A 107 10.22 -14.99 15.52
N ALA A 108 11.12 -15.77 14.92
CA ALA A 108 10.83 -17.13 14.47
C ALA A 108 11.99 -18.07 14.83
N PRO A 109 11.71 -19.31 15.29
CA PRO A 109 12.75 -20.30 15.54
C PRO A 109 13.52 -20.64 14.26
N ALA A 110 12.80 -20.78 13.14
CA ALA A 110 13.38 -21.05 11.83
C ALA A 110 12.48 -20.53 10.70
N LEU A 111 13.11 -20.12 9.59
CA LEU A 111 12.48 -19.82 8.30
C LEU A 111 13.10 -20.72 7.24
N SER A 112 12.27 -21.54 6.58
CA SER A 112 12.69 -22.43 5.50
C SER A 112 12.36 -21.82 4.15
N PHE A 113 13.35 -21.75 3.26
CA PHE A 113 13.22 -21.26 1.88
C PHE A 113 13.23 -22.41 0.85
N VAL A 114 13.16 -23.66 1.30
CA VAL A 114 13.23 -24.85 0.43
C VAL A 114 12.05 -24.91 -0.54
N ASP A 115 10.86 -24.50 -0.09
CA ASP A 115 9.63 -24.51 -0.88
C ASP A 115 9.38 -23.18 -1.62
N GLY A 116 10.32 -22.23 -1.52
CA GLY A 116 10.24 -20.90 -2.11
C GLY A 116 10.26 -19.77 -1.08
N PRO A 117 9.99 -18.53 -1.51
CA PRO A 117 9.95 -17.36 -0.64
C PRO A 117 8.89 -17.50 0.46
N VAL A 118 9.21 -16.99 1.64
CA VAL A 118 8.26 -16.89 2.75
C VAL A 118 7.57 -15.53 2.66
N THR A 119 6.24 -15.53 2.50
CA THR A 119 5.46 -14.29 2.38
C THR A 119 4.42 -14.21 3.48
N PHE A 120 4.29 -13.03 4.10
CA PHE A 120 3.24 -12.74 5.06
C PHE A 120 2.78 -11.29 4.92
N GLY A 121 1.55 -11.01 5.32
CA GLY A 121 0.97 -9.70 5.06
C GLY A 121 -0.49 -9.60 5.44
N THR A 122 -1.10 -8.46 5.12
CA THR A 122 -2.51 -8.23 5.35
C THR A 122 -3.08 -7.25 4.32
N VAL A 123 -4.40 -7.30 4.15
CA VAL A 123 -5.17 -6.32 3.40
C VAL A 123 -6.19 -5.71 4.34
N PHE A 124 -6.23 -4.39 4.42
CA PHE A 124 -7.19 -3.68 5.27
C PHE A 124 -7.90 -2.56 4.51
N SER A 125 -9.12 -2.27 4.95
CA SER A 125 -9.91 -1.18 4.41
C SER A 125 -9.49 0.13 5.06
N ALA A 126 -9.18 1.14 4.25
CA ALA A 126 -8.91 2.48 4.76
C ALA A 126 -10.24 3.14 5.21
N PRO A 127 -10.26 3.87 6.35
CA PRO A 127 -11.48 4.51 6.85
C PRO A 127 -11.91 5.70 5.98
N CYS A 128 -10.99 6.26 5.20
CA CYS A 128 -11.18 7.38 4.31
C CYS A 128 -10.46 7.15 2.98
N LEU A 129 -10.69 8.06 2.03
CA LEU A 129 -10.00 8.07 0.75
C LEU A 129 -8.48 8.17 0.96
N ILE A 130 -7.71 7.38 0.21
CA ILE A 130 -6.25 7.46 0.22
C ILE A 130 -5.84 8.59 -0.71
N ASP A 131 -5.06 9.57 -0.25
CA ASP A 131 -4.45 10.54 -1.16
C ASP A 131 -3.29 9.88 -1.89
N THR A 132 -3.58 9.37 -3.08
CA THR A 132 -2.62 8.65 -3.93
C THR A 132 -1.81 9.57 -4.83
N ALA A 133 -2.20 10.85 -4.96
CA ALA A 133 -1.52 11.83 -5.81
C ALA A 133 -0.49 12.65 -5.04
N ASP A 134 -0.84 13.07 -3.82
CA ASP A 134 0.01 13.85 -2.93
C ASP A 134 -0.11 13.30 -1.49
N PRO A 135 0.42 12.08 -1.23
CA PRO A 135 0.26 11.43 0.06
C PRO A 135 0.95 12.22 1.18
N ALA A 136 0.16 12.91 1.98
CA ALA A 136 0.57 13.66 3.15
C ALA A 136 -0.19 13.19 4.40
N GLY A 137 0.35 13.47 5.58
CA GLY A 137 -0.30 13.48 6.90
C GLY A 137 -1.07 12.22 7.33
N GLU A 138 -2.16 11.93 6.65
CA GLU A 138 -3.12 10.85 6.93
C GLU A 138 -2.92 9.61 6.04
N THR A 139 -2.17 9.71 4.93
CA THR A 139 -1.80 8.55 4.12
C THR A 139 -0.79 7.68 4.86
N CYS A 140 -1.14 6.41 5.08
CA CYS A 140 -0.23 5.41 5.64
C CYS A 140 0.85 5.08 4.60
N LEU A 141 2.11 5.39 4.91
CA LEU A 141 3.28 5.09 4.08
C LEU A 141 4.32 4.38 4.93
N LEU A 142 5.23 3.63 4.29
CA LEU A 142 6.35 3.01 5.01
C LEU A 142 7.18 4.09 5.70
N ARG A 143 7.47 3.88 6.99
CA ARG A 143 8.27 4.81 7.79
C ARG A 143 9.20 4.04 8.74
N PRO A 144 10.38 4.60 9.11
CA PRO A 144 10.86 5.93 8.74
C PRO A 144 11.44 5.98 7.30
N LYS A 145 11.58 7.19 6.75
CA LYS A 145 12.24 7.42 5.46
C LYS A 145 13.39 8.41 5.65
N GLU A 146 14.57 8.02 5.18
CA GLU A 146 15.81 8.77 5.25
C GLU A 146 16.33 9.05 3.83
N ASP A 147 17.28 9.97 3.70
CA ASP A 147 17.95 10.33 2.44
C ASP A 147 17.04 10.47 1.21
N ILE A 148 15.90 11.13 1.43
CA ILE A 148 14.84 11.24 0.42
C ILE A 148 15.33 12.05 -0.79
N THR A 149 15.25 11.45 -1.97
CA THR A 149 15.52 12.10 -3.26
C THR A 149 14.38 11.88 -4.24
N HIS A 150 14.12 12.88 -5.08
CA HIS A 150 13.06 12.82 -6.09
C HIS A 150 13.70 12.78 -7.47
N LYS A 151 13.45 11.71 -8.23
CA LYS A 151 14.01 11.52 -9.57
C LYS A 151 12.97 10.91 -10.51
N ASN A 152 12.75 11.57 -11.65
CA ASN A 152 11.83 11.09 -12.69
C ASN A 152 10.41 10.75 -12.19
N GLY A 153 9.90 11.49 -11.19
CA GLY A 153 8.58 11.24 -10.61
C GLY A 153 8.52 10.07 -9.62
N ILE A 154 9.67 9.49 -9.25
CA ILE A 154 9.79 8.47 -8.21
C ILE A 154 10.56 9.08 -7.03
N THR A 155 10.06 8.81 -5.83
CA THR A 155 10.74 9.17 -4.59
C THR A 155 11.58 7.99 -4.15
N HIS A 156 12.90 8.16 -4.14
CA HIS A 156 13.85 7.21 -3.57
C HIS A 156 14.16 7.62 -2.13
N TYR A 157 14.33 6.64 -1.25
CA TYR A 157 14.67 6.88 0.14
C TYR A 157 15.40 5.65 0.69
N THR A 158 16.00 5.80 1.85
CA THR A 158 16.56 4.69 2.63
C THR A 158 15.73 4.48 3.88
N ALA A 159 15.68 3.27 4.40
CA ALA A 159 15.05 3.01 5.69
C ALA A 159 15.81 1.93 6.48
N PRO A 160 15.88 2.05 7.81
CA PRO A 160 16.49 1.05 8.65
C PRO A 160 15.63 -0.22 8.69
N VAL A 161 16.28 -1.37 8.51
CA VAL A 161 15.71 -2.69 8.73
C VAL A 161 16.64 -3.42 9.69
N TYR A 162 16.10 -4.00 10.75
CA TYR A 162 16.88 -4.85 11.64
C TYR A 162 16.72 -6.31 11.23
N ALA A 163 17.82 -7.05 11.16
CA ALA A 163 17.78 -8.48 10.97
C ALA A 163 18.91 -9.16 11.75
N ILE A 164 18.55 -10.14 12.58
CA ILE A 164 19.46 -11.12 13.16
C ILE A 164 18.94 -12.51 12.86
N TYR A 165 19.82 -13.39 12.39
CA TYR A 165 19.55 -14.80 12.13
C TYR A 165 20.85 -15.56 11.90
N ASP A 166 20.79 -16.88 12.06
CA ASP A 166 21.86 -17.80 11.70
C ASP A 166 21.52 -18.49 10.39
N MET A 167 22.32 -18.29 9.34
CA MET A 167 22.06 -18.91 8.03
C MET A 167 23.36 -19.45 7.42
N PRO A 168 23.37 -20.67 6.87
CA PRO A 168 24.55 -21.24 6.23
C PRO A 168 24.81 -20.57 4.88
N GLY A 169 26.08 -20.24 4.61
CA GLY A 169 26.52 -19.66 3.33
C GLY A 169 26.75 -18.16 3.40
N GLU A 170 27.09 -17.56 2.26
CA GLU A 170 27.41 -16.12 2.16
C GLU A 170 26.28 -15.26 1.57
N GLU A 171 25.25 -15.89 0.99
CA GLU A 171 24.21 -15.21 0.20
C GLU A 171 23.09 -14.57 1.02
N GLY A 172 23.05 -14.83 2.34
CA GLY A 172 22.14 -14.21 3.31
C GLY A 172 20.65 -14.25 2.95
N MET A 173 19.86 -13.36 3.56
CA MET A 173 18.41 -13.25 3.36
C MET A 173 18.05 -11.88 2.80
N GLU A 174 17.31 -11.88 1.70
CA GLU A 174 16.68 -10.68 1.15
C GLU A 174 15.33 -10.44 1.81
N ILE A 175 15.07 -9.19 2.18
CA ILE A 175 13.81 -8.75 2.79
C ILE A 175 13.20 -7.71 1.85
N SER A 176 12.04 -8.03 1.27
CA SER A 176 11.30 -7.12 0.42
C SER A 176 9.94 -6.80 1.06
N VAL A 177 9.62 -5.52 1.16
CA VAL A 177 8.35 -5.00 1.68
C VAL A 177 7.63 -4.30 0.55
N HIS A 178 6.34 -4.58 0.42
CA HIS A 178 5.47 -3.98 -0.57
C HIS A 178 4.22 -3.44 0.11
N LEU A 179 3.97 -2.15 -0.08
CA LEU A 179 2.73 -1.48 0.29
C LEU A 179 2.06 -0.95 -0.97
N ASP A 180 0.83 -1.35 -1.20
CA ASP A 180 -0.05 -0.77 -2.21
C ASP A 180 -1.22 -0.08 -1.52
N GLY A 181 -1.44 1.20 -1.83
CA GLY A 181 -2.59 1.96 -1.35
C GLY A 181 -3.48 2.32 -2.54
N ALA A 182 -4.66 1.72 -2.62
CA ALA A 182 -5.52 1.81 -3.79
C ALA A 182 -6.92 2.33 -3.48
N ASN A 183 -7.41 3.22 -4.34
CA ASN A 183 -8.81 3.60 -4.42
C ASN A 183 -9.42 2.98 -5.67
N THR A 184 -10.55 2.29 -5.51
CA THR A 184 -11.25 1.64 -6.61
C THR A 184 -12.68 2.14 -6.69
N TRP A 185 -13.17 2.30 -7.92
CA TRP A 185 -14.56 2.67 -8.20
C TRP A 185 -15.03 2.02 -9.48
N ARG A 186 -16.35 2.02 -9.69
CA ARG A 186 -16.96 1.48 -10.91
C ARG A 186 -17.80 2.54 -11.60
N TYR A 187 -17.32 3.06 -12.72
CA TYR A 187 -18.10 3.90 -13.63
C TYR A 187 -17.35 4.12 -14.97
N PRO A 188 -17.91 3.74 -16.14
CA PRO A 188 -18.87 2.65 -16.36
C PRO A 188 -18.24 1.26 -16.12
N VAL A 189 -16.90 1.17 -16.05
CA VAL A 189 -16.11 -0.03 -15.78
C VAL A 189 -15.35 0.12 -14.48
N LEU A 190 -14.76 -0.98 -13.99
CA LEU A 190 -13.86 -0.92 -12.83
C LEU A 190 -12.64 -0.06 -13.19
N SER A 191 -12.33 0.90 -12.35
CA SER A 191 -11.15 1.74 -12.47
C SER A 191 -10.64 2.10 -11.07
N GLY A 192 -9.51 2.78 -11.03
CA GLY A 192 -8.85 3.08 -9.77
C GLY A 192 -7.63 3.97 -9.95
N ASN A 193 -7.13 4.43 -8.83
CA ASN A 193 -5.80 4.97 -8.68
C ASN A 193 -5.12 4.32 -7.48
N HIS A 194 -3.79 4.34 -7.48
CA HIS A 194 -3.02 3.79 -6.38
C HIS A 194 -1.68 4.51 -6.26
N LEU A 195 -1.06 4.28 -5.11
CA LEU A 195 0.34 4.52 -4.85
C LEU A 195 1.00 3.18 -4.53
N THR A 196 2.30 3.10 -4.75
CA THR A 196 3.10 1.94 -4.36
C THR A 196 4.32 2.41 -3.59
N ASP A 197 4.56 1.81 -2.44
CA ASP A 197 5.73 2.06 -1.59
C ASP A 197 6.44 0.72 -1.38
N THR A 198 7.72 0.65 -1.76
CA THR A 198 8.52 -0.58 -1.71
C THR A 198 9.80 -0.34 -0.95
N LEU A 199 10.27 -1.36 -0.26
CA LEU A 199 11.54 -1.34 0.47
C LEU A 199 12.23 -2.69 0.28
N THR A 200 13.51 -2.70 -0.06
CA THR A 200 14.29 -3.93 -0.25
C THR A 200 15.62 -3.84 0.48
N LEU A 201 15.87 -4.79 1.37
CA LEU A 201 17.19 -5.09 1.92
C LEU A 201 17.77 -6.28 1.16
N THR A 202 18.89 -6.07 0.47
CA THR A 202 19.49 -7.08 -0.41
C THR A 202 19.99 -8.33 0.33
N GLY A 203 20.03 -9.47 -0.38
CA GLY A 203 20.42 -10.78 0.16
C GLY A 203 21.77 -10.83 0.89
N ASN A 204 22.74 -9.97 0.56
CA ASN A 204 24.06 -9.96 1.22
C ASN A 204 24.05 -9.58 2.72
N ASN A 205 22.87 -9.34 3.30
CA ASN A 205 22.64 -9.23 4.72
C ASN A 205 23.12 -10.49 5.47
N LYS A 206 23.98 -10.32 6.47
CA LYS A 206 24.53 -11.44 7.26
C LYS A 206 23.83 -11.65 8.61
N GLY A 207 22.71 -11.00 8.83
CA GLY A 207 21.96 -11.06 10.08
C GLY A 207 22.72 -10.42 11.25
N ASP A 208 23.40 -9.30 11.02
CA ASP A 208 24.26 -8.65 12.01
C ASP A 208 23.66 -7.36 12.63
N GLY A 209 22.34 -7.18 12.51
CA GLY A 209 21.58 -6.13 13.17
C GLY A 209 21.00 -5.09 12.21
N TRP A 210 21.14 -3.81 12.56
CA TRP A 210 20.58 -2.69 11.80
C TRP A 210 21.31 -2.47 10.49
N GLN A 211 20.56 -2.45 9.40
CA GLN A 211 21.05 -2.22 8.06
C GLN A 211 20.15 -1.24 7.32
N GLU A 212 20.69 -0.63 6.27
CA GLU A 212 19.99 0.31 5.42
C GLU A 212 19.39 -0.44 4.22
N ALA A 213 18.09 -0.27 4.01
CA ALA A 213 17.35 -0.83 2.89
C ALA A 213 16.95 0.27 1.90
N ASP A 214 16.96 -0.07 0.61
CA ASP A 214 16.61 0.85 -0.47
C ASP A 214 15.10 0.88 -0.67
N GLY A 215 14.51 2.08 -0.66
CA GLY A 215 13.09 2.31 -0.78
C GLY A 215 12.70 3.11 -2.02
N THR A 216 11.53 2.79 -2.60
CA THR A 216 10.92 3.60 -3.65
C THR A 216 9.43 3.81 -3.42
N LEU A 217 8.98 5.06 -3.53
CA LEU A 217 7.58 5.46 -3.50
C LEU A 217 7.20 6.04 -4.87
N THR A 218 6.17 5.46 -5.46
CA THR A 218 5.54 5.94 -6.69
C THR A 218 4.11 6.33 -6.40
N VAL A 219 3.75 7.56 -6.76
CA VAL A 219 2.43 8.16 -6.52
C VAL A 219 1.75 8.46 -7.85
N ALA A 220 0.52 8.96 -7.79
CA ALA A 220 -0.23 9.43 -8.94
C ALA A 220 -0.48 8.33 -10.01
N ILE A 221 -0.52 7.04 -9.64
CA ILE A 221 -0.73 5.95 -10.60
C ILE A 221 -2.23 5.76 -10.86
N GLY A 222 -2.61 5.63 -12.13
CA GLY A 222 -3.99 5.34 -12.52
C GLY A 222 -4.79 6.59 -12.92
N LYS A 223 -6.09 6.60 -12.62
CA LYS A 223 -7.01 7.66 -13.07
C LYS A 223 -7.39 8.61 -11.95
N TYR A 224 -7.47 9.90 -12.25
CA TYR A 224 -7.96 10.93 -11.32
C TYR A 224 -9.17 11.69 -11.90
N SER A 225 -9.78 11.12 -12.94
CA SER A 225 -11.00 11.59 -13.57
C SER A 225 -11.83 10.39 -14.02
N VAL A 226 -13.14 10.59 -14.11
CA VAL A 226 -14.08 9.59 -14.64
C VAL A 226 -13.98 9.48 -16.18
N ILE A 227 -13.46 10.53 -16.83
CA ILE A 227 -13.40 10.71 -18.28
C ILE A 227 -11.95 10.75 -18.74
#